data_AF-A0A7V2H9I9-F1
#
_entry.id   AF-A0A7V2H9I9-F1
#
_cell.length_a   1.000
_cell.length_b   1.000
_cell.length_c   1.000
_cell.angle_alpha   90.00
_cell.angle_beta   90.00
_cell.angle_gamma   90.00
#
_symmetry.space_group_name_H-M   'P 1'
#
loop_
_entity.id
_entity.type
_entity.pdbx_description
1 polymer ?
#
loop_
_entity_poly.entity_id
_entity_poly.type
_entity_poly.pdbx_seq_one_letter_code
_entity_poly.pdbx_strand_id
1 'polypeptide(L)'
;MPTFTSVIPRRASGVLLPVFSLPTKLDRGDFGPGAIEFLDWVARAGQRYWMTLPLGPTDSTGSPYASPSAYALDPMMVSPEILVTQGLLSSADLASLRKRLSRRQADQIRWRLLSAAYAQWRRTCSPREAKRFVAYAKRHAGWLDSYALFAAQKVRHGQRPWWRWPVAERSPYTSKRQIDARLRSRIDFERFVQWLAEEQWQKIRVAAKQRGIKIIGDLPYTVRQDSAIVWAHPELFHCRAGKLHVVGGMPPDAFAADGQRWGTPVHDWRAHRREGYHWWTDRIRIALERTDLIRLDHFQGYIREWTIPAHHQTARRGRWEAADGARFFPILKKRLGRLPFIAEDLGLKLPAADSLRARLGLPGIRLFQFAWNGWPGNIHALHHLRRDVVFMSSNHDLPPVRVWWEQHANGYERRHLRPHLKGQPVWHVAIEQVLRSPCQLAIVTPQDVLGLGREARINRPGTRRGNWRWHLKAGQLTPVSAQWLRQRTRAAQR
;
A
#
# COMPACT_ATOMS: atom_id res chain seq x y z
N MET A 1 -21.39 -25.97 -11.72
CA MET A 1 -20.41 -24.86 -11.63
C MET A 1 -20.08 -24.64 -10.16
N PRO A 2 -18.80 -24.52 -9.74
CA PRO A 2 -18.49 -24.20 -8.35
C PRO A 2 -19.10 -22.84 -8.00
N THR A 3 -19.92 -22.81 -6.95
CA THR A 3 -20.54 -21.59 -6.43
C THR A 3 -19.45 -20.61 -6.00
N PHE A 4 -19.38 -19.46 -6.66
CA PHE A 4 -18.45 -18.39 -6.32
C PHE A 4 -18.79 -17.85 -4.91
N THR A 5 -18.03 -18.27 -3.90
CA THR A 5 -18.09 -17.67 -2.55
C THR A 5 -17.12 -16.50 -2.51
N SER A 6 -17.61 -15.32 -2.83
CA SER A 6 -16.81 -14.10 -2.77
C SER A 6 -16.32 -13.79 -1.35
N VAL A 7 -15.11 -13.23 -1.25
CA VAL A 7 -14.60 -12.57 -0.04
C VAL A 7 -15.42 -11.33 0.36
N ILE A 8 -16.26 -10.82 -0.56
CA ILE A 8 -17.19 -9.72 -0.36
C ILE A 8 -18.63 -10.27 -0.56
N PRO A 9 -19.29 -10.76 0.50
CA PRO A 9 -20.49 -11.59 0.37
C PRO A 9 -21.76 -10.81 -0.03
N ARG A 10 -21.75 -9.47 0.14
CA ARG A 10 -22.88 -8.59 -0.19
C ARG A 10 -22.37 -7.38 -0.96
N ARG A 11 -23.25 -6.79 -1.78
CA ARG A 11 -22.96 -5.51 -2.45
C ARG A 11 -22.62 -4.47 -1.39
N ALA A 12 -21.50 -3.80 -1.58
CA ALA A 12 -21.02 -2.77 -0.67
C ALA A 12 -20.23 -1.71 -1.46
N SER A 13 -19.96 -0.59 -0.81
CA SER A 13 -19.08 0.44 -1.33
C SER A 13 -18.01 0.85 -0.33
N GLY A 14 -16.98 1.51 -0.81
CA GLY A 14 -15.86 1.99 -0.01
C GLY A 14 -15.13 3.16 -0.64
N VAL A 15 -14.13 3.63 0.08
CA VAL A 15 -13.31 4.77 -0.31
C VAL A 15 -11.84 4.38 -0.33
N LEU A 16 -11.13 4.78 -1.39
CA LEU A 16 -9.66 4.69 -1.46
C LEU A 16 -9.05 6.02 -0.99
N LEU A 17 -8.34 5.97 0.14
CA LEU A 17 -7.56 7.09 0.65
C LEU A 17 -6.30 6.58 1.37
N PRO A 18 -5.07 6.92 0.90
CA PRO A 18 -3.85 6.56 1.61
C PRO A 18 -3.77 7.21 3.00
N VAL A 19 -3.12 6.55 3.97
CA VAL A 19 -2.94 7.12 5.33
C VAL A 19 -2.21 8.46 5.29
N PHE A 20 -1.16 8.59 4.48
CA PHE A 20 -0.43 9.84 4.34
C PHE A 20 -1.28 10.99 3.76
N SER A 21 -2.43 10.67 3.17
CA SER A 21 -3.39 11.61 2.60
C SER A 21 -4.54 11.97 3.56
N LEU A 22 -4.59 11.38 4.75
CA LEU A 22 -5.59 11.71 5.77
C LEU A 22 -5.55 13.19 6.15
N PRO A 23 -6.69 13.76 6.58
CA PRO A 23 -6.73 15.15 7.05
C PRO A 23 -5.77 15.33 8.22
N THR A 24 -5.04 16.44 8.21
CA THR A 24 -4.07 16.74 9.26
C THR A 24 -3.90 18.25 9.42
N LYS A 25 -3.48 18.67 10.62
CA LYS A 25 -3.00 20.03 10.91
C LYS A 25 -1.47 20.12 10.95
N LEU A 26 -0.78 19.01 10.72
CA LEU A 26 0.68 18.88 10.72
C LEU A 26 1.21 18.78 9.27
N ASP A 27 2.34 18.11 9.08
CA ASP A 27 3.01 17.98 7.78
C ASP A 27 2.43 16.91 6.86
N ARG A 28 1.80 15.85 7.41
CA ARG A 28 1.21 14.73 6.66
C ARG A 28 0.13 13.99 7.47
N GLY A 29 -0.70 13.22 6.78
CA GLY A 29 -1.58 12.25 7.43
C GLY A 29 -0.78 11.15 8.13
N ASP A 30 -1.26 10.70 9.29
CA ASP A 30 -0.60 9.73 10.15
C ASP A 30 -1.62 8.86 10.89
N PHE A 31 -1.18 8.00 11.82
CA PHE A 31 -2.04 7.12 12.61
C PHE A 31 -2.76 7.84 13.76
N GLY A 32 -3.10 9.11 13.56
CA GLY A 32 -3.61 10.04 14.56
C GLY A 32 -5.11 10.36 14.45
N PRO A 33 -5.54 11.49 15.03
CA PRO A 33 -6.95 11.93 15.04
C PRO A 33 -7.57 12.05 13.64
N GLY A 34 -6.79 12.43 12.63
CA GLY A 34 -7.27 12.52 11.24
C GLY A 34 -7.78 11.19 10.67
N ALA A 35 -7.27 10.06 11.14
CA ALA A 35 -7.80 8.74 10.78
C ALA A 35 -9.20 8.52 11.35
N ILE A 36 -9.47 9.00 12.57
CA ILE A 36 -10.77 8.89 13.23
C ILE A 36 -11.80 9.80 12.56
N GLU A 37 -11.42 11.06 12.27
CA GLU A 37 -12.24 12.00 11.49
C GLU A 37 -12.65 11.40 10.14
N PHE A 38 -11.69 10.78 9.45
CA PHE A 38 -11.96 10.11 8.18
C PHE A 38 -12.91 8.93 8.34
N LEU A 39 -12.73 8.07 9.34
CA LEU A 39 -13.63 6.93 9.60
C LEU A 39 -15.06 7.39 9.93
N ASP A 40 -15.22 8.49 10.67
CA ASP A 40 -16.52 9.09 10.93
C ASP A 40 -17.19 9.58 9.64
N TRP A 41 -16.41 10.21 8.75
CA TRP A 41 -16.91 10.61 7.43
C TRP A 41 -17.29 9.40 6.56
N VAL A 42 -16.46 8.35 6.52
CA VAL A 42 -16.74 7.10 5.78
C VAL A 42 -18.05 6.46 6.25
N ALA A 43 -18.23 6.35 7.57
CA ALA A 43 -19.46 5.83 8.17
C ALA A 43 -20.68 6.70 7.83
N ARG A 44 -20.55 8.04 7.97
CA ARG A 44 -21.61 8.99 7.64
C ARG A 44 -22.01 8.92 6.17
N ALA A 45 -21.05 8.71 5.28
CA ALA A 45 -21.26 8.54 3.85
C ALA A 45 -21.86 7.17 3.47
N GLY A 46 -22.12 6.29 4.44
CA GLY A 46 -22.70 4.95 4.22
C GLY A 46 -21.70 3.92 3.69
N GLN A 47 -20.43 4.25 3.63
CA GLN A 47 -19.39 3.38 3.07
C GLN A 47 -18.98 2.30 4.10
N ARG A 48 -18.64 1.12 3.61
CA ARG A 48 -18.31 -0.06 4.45
C ARG A 48 -16.87 -0.53 4.32
N TYR A 49 -16.12 0.02 3.37
CA TYR A 49 -14.71 -0.31 3.15
C TYR A 49 -13.86 0.96 3.09
N TRP A 50 -12.69 0.90 3.71
CA TRP A 50 -11.60 1.84 3.50
C TRP A 50 -10.43 1.09 2.85
N MET A 51 -10.12 1.44 1.61
CA MET A 51 -8.91 0.98 0.95
C MET A 51 -7.78 1.98 1.17
N THR A 52 -6.61 1.48 1.55
CA THR A 52 -5.40 2.30 1.71
C THR A 52 -4.27 1.73 0.85
N LEU A 53 -3.16 2.46 0.77
CA LEU A 53 -1.94 2.03 0.09
C LEU A 53 -1.03 1.30 1.07
N PRO A 54 0.13 0.75 0.65
CA PRO A 54 1.02 0.05 1.57
C PRO A 54 1.43 0.96 2.74
N LEU A 55 1.39 0.41 3.95
CA LEU A 55 1.68 1.14 5.20
C LEU A 55 3.15 1.13 5.57
N GLY A 56 4.00 0.50 4.76
CA GLY A 56 5.41 0.33 5.05
C GLY A 56 6.24 1.57 4.71
N PRO A 57 7.49 1.64 5.22
CA PRO A 57 8.37 2.77 4.94
C PRO A 57 8.53 3.00 3.44
N THR A 58 8.54 4.25 3.03
CA THR A 58 8.63 4.61 1.60
C THR A 58 10.07 4.59 1.06
N ASP A 59 10.22 4.56 -0.26
CA ASP A 59 11.51 4.75 -0.91
C ASP A 59 11.97 6.22 -0.92
N SER A 60 13.12 6.51 -1.53
CA SER A 60 13.68 7.87 -1.62
C SER A 60 12.81 8.86 -2.41
N THR A 61 11.88 8.36 -3.23
CA THR A 61 10.91 9.19 -3.98
C THR A 61 9.58 9.35 -3.23
N GLY A 62 9.39 8.60 -2.14
CA GLY A 62 8.16 8.55 -1.37
C GLY A 62 7.17 7.47 -1.80
N SER A 63 7.56 6.58 -2.71
CA SER A 63 6.71 5.48 -3.12
C SER A 63 6.54 4.46 -1.99
N PRO A 64 5.31 4.05 -1.67
CA PRO A 64 5.06 2.97 -0.72
C PRO A 64 5.28 1.57 -1.33
N TYR A 65 5.51 1.46 -2.64
CA TYR A 65 5.62 0.17 -3.35
C TYR A 65 7.04 -0.42 -3.41
N ALA A 66 8.06 0.34 -3.00
CA ALA A 66 9.46 -0.09 -2.98
C ALA A 66 10.05 0.03 -1.56
N SER A 67 9.35 -0.55 -0.58
CA SER A 67 9.71 -0.42 0.83
C SER A 67 11.03 -1.12 1.19
N PRO A 68 11.85 -0.55 2.10
CA PRO A 68 12.99 -1.24 2.70
C PRO A 68 12.58 -2.32 3.70
N SER A 69 11.29 -2.59 3.90
CA SER A 69 10.80 -3.72 4.68
C SER A 69 9.49 -4.25 4.10
N ALA A 70 9.35 -5.58 4.07
CA ALA A 70 8.08 -6.22 3.71
C ALA A 70 7.07 -6.27 4.88
N TYR A 71 7.50 -5.87 6.09
CA TYR A 71 6.77 -6.07 7.34
C TYR A 71 6.62 -4.81 8.21
N ALA A 72 7.54 -3.87 8.15
CA ALA A 72 7.51 -2.70 9.03
C ALA A 72 6.37 -1.75 8.66
N LEU A 73 5.85 -1.02 9.64
CA LEU A 73 5.05 0.18 9.42
C LEU A 73 5.98 1.38 9.22
N ASP A 74 5.59 2.35 8.40
CA ASP A 74 6.36 3.58 8.19
C ASP A 74 6.47 4.37 9.52
N PRO A 75 7.67 4.55 10.08
CA PRO A 75 7.89 5.39 11.26
C PRO A 75 7.30 6.80 11.11
N MET A 76 7.26 7.33 9.90
CA MET A 76 6.75 8.68 9.64
C MET A 76 5.23 8.78 9.78
N MET A 77 4.51 7.65 9.86
CA MET A 77 3.07 7.59 10.14
C MET A 77 2.76 7.48 11.65
N VAL A 78 3.75 7.40 12.53
CA VAL A 78 3.49 7.53 13.98
C VAL A 78 3.01 8.95 14.26
N SER A 79 1.83 9.07 14.87
CA SER A 79 1.18 10.33 15.18
C SER A 79 1.83 11.03 16.37
N PRO A 80 2.44 12.21 16.18
CA PRO A 80 3.01 13.00 17.27
C PRO A 80 1.93 13.52 18.23
N GLU A 81 0.70 13.76 17.74
CA GLU A 81 -0.42 14.19 18.59
C GLU A 81 -0.79 13.13 19.62
N ILE A 82 -0.80 11.84 19.23
CA ILE A 82 -1.01 10.76 20.19
C ILE A 82 0.13 10.70 21.21
N LEU A 83 1.38 10.91 20.79
CA LEU A 83 2.52 10.94 21.73
C LEU A 83 2.39 12.05 22.76
N VAL A 84 1.80 13.20 22.41
CA VAL A 84 1.45 14.25 23.37
C VAL A 84 0.40 13.78 24.36
N THR A 85 -0.68 13.14 23.90
CA THR A 85 -1.71 12.59 24.81
C THR A 85 -1.18 11.49 25.75
N GLN A 86 -0.08 10.83 25.38
CA GLN A 86 0.59 9.82 26.19
C GLN A 86 1.63 10.42 27.16
N GLY A 87 1.84 11.73 27.17
CA GLY A 87 2.87 12.38 27.97
C GLY A 87 4.31 12.07 27.54
N LEU A 88 4.48 11.56 26.31
CA LEU A 88 5.80 11.27 25.72
C LEU A 88 6.39 12.48 25.00
N LEU A 89 5.54 13.43 24.61
CA LEU A 89 5.89 14.72 24.03
C LEU A 89 5.01 15.81 24.65
N SER A 90 5.39 17.07 24.45
CA SER A 90 4.59 18.24 24.79
C SER A 90 3.95 18.87 23.55
N SER A 91 2.89 19.67 23.74
CA SER A 91 2.28 20.43 22.64
C SER A 91 3.25 21.41 21.95
N ALA A 92 4.26 21.89 22.69
CA ALA A 92 5.30 22.78 22.17
C ALA A 92 6.21 22.07 21.14
N ASP A 93 6.48 20.79 21.33
CA ASP A 93 7.32 19.99 20.42
C ASP A 93 6.73 19.92 18.99
N LEU A 94 5.40 20.03 18.88
CA LEU A 94 4.70 19.95 17.60
C LEU A 94 4.71 21.26 16.80
N ALA A 95 5.09 22.38 17.42
CA ALA A 95 5.04 23.69 16.78
C ALA A 95 5.82 23.73 15.45
N SER A 96 6.94 23.02 15.37
CA SER A 96 7.76 22.97 14.15
C SER A 96 7.10 22.22 13.00
N LEU A 97 6.27 21.20 13.27
CA LEU A 97 5.58 20.43 12.23
C LEU A 97 4.38 21.16 11.62
N ARG A 98 3.89 22.23 12.27
CA ARG A 98 2.80 23.07 11.74
C ARG A 98 3.28 24.07 10.67
N LYS A 99 4.59 24.21 10.50
CA LYS A 99 5.18 25.10 9.50
C LYS A 99 5.16 24.45 8.12
N ARG A 100 5.27 25.25 7.06
CA ARG A 100 5.46 24.74 5.70
C ARG A 100 6.87 24.16 5.55
N LEU A 101 6.97 22.84 5.50
CA LEU A 101 8.25 22.12 5.44
C LEU A 101 8.40 21.36 4.12
N SER A 102 9.65 21.20 3.67
CA SER A 102 9.95 20.12 2.74
C SER A 102 9.80 18.75 3.42
N ARG A 103 9.54 17.71 2.63
CA ARG A 103 9.39 16.33 3.14
C ARG A 103 10.59 15.90 3.99
N ARG A 104 11.81 16.20 3.51
CA ARG A 104 13.06 15.88 4.21
C ARG A 104 13.17 16.57 5.58
N GLN A 105 12.81 17.86 5.65
CA GLN A 105 12.81 18.60 6.92
C GLN A 105 11.79 18.03 7.90
N ALA A 106 10.58 17.72 7.42
CA ALA A 106 9.54 17.10 8.23
C ALA A 106 9.96 15.71 8.74
N ASP A 107 10.55 14.86 7.89
CA ASP A 107 11.07 13.55 8.30
C ASP A 107 12.16 13.69 9.38
N GLN A 108 13.08 14.65 9.23
CA GLN A 108 14.13 14.92 10.23
C GLN A 108 13.54 15.35 11.58
N ILE A 109 12.52 16.20 11.57
CA ILE A 109 11.82 16.61 12.79
C ILE A 109 11.10 15.41 13.42
N ARG A 110 10.35 14.62 12.63
CA ARG A 110 9.66 13.42 13.12
C ARG A 110 10.63 12.42 13.76
N TRP A 111 11.81 12.19 13.17
CA TRP A 111 12.83 11.34 13.79
C TRP A 111 13.36 11.87 15.13
N ARG A 112 13.52 13.19 15.27
CA ARG A 112 13.89 13.82 16.55
C ARG A 112 12.79 13.65 17.59
N LEU A 113 11.53 13.85 17.20
CA LEU A 113 10.38 13.64 18.07
C LEU A 113 10.27 12.19 18.54
N LEU A 114 10.45 11.21 17.65
CA LEU A 114 10.47 9.80 18.03
C LEU A 114 11.60 9.50 19.02
N SER A 115 12.78 10.08 18.80
CA SER A 115 13.93 9.91 19.71
C SER A 115 13.66 10.50 21.09
N ALA A 116 13.05 11.70 21.14
CA ALA A 116 12.62 12.33 22.39
C ALA A 116 11.55 11.50 23.11
N ALA A 117 10.55 11.02 22.38
CA ALA A 117 9.51 10.15 22.92
C ALA A 117 10.06 8.84 23.49
N TYR A 118 11.07 8.24 22.83
CA TYR A 118 11.74 7.05 23.36
C TYR A 118 12.53 7.33 24.64
N ALA A 119 13.27 8.45 24.68
CA ALA A 119 14.01 8.85 25.88
C ALA A 119 13.06 9.10 27.06
N GLN A 120 11.96 9.80 26.80
CA GLN A 120 10.92 10.05 27.79
C GLN A 120 10.25 8.75 28.25
N TRP A 121 9.88 7.86 27.31
CA TRP A 121 9.33 6.55 27.64
C TRP A 121 10.28 5.74 28.51
N ARG A 122 11.58 5.68 28.21
CA ARG A 122 12.55 4.96 29.06
C ARG A 122 12.61 5.48 30.50
N ARG A 123 12.31 6.76 30.72
CA ARG A 123 12.30 7.39 32.05
C ARG A 123 11.01 7.16 32.81
N THR A 124 9.87 7.11 32.10
CA THR A 124 8.53 7.10 32.73
C THR A 124 7.73 5.83 32.50
N CYS A 125 8.25 4.86 31.74
CA CYS A 125 7.55 3.63 31.38
C CYS A 125 7.15 2.84 32.62
N SER A 126 5.86 2.52 32.71
CA SER A 126 5.34 1.64 33.75
C SER A 126 5.72 0.18 33.51
N PRO A 127 5.77 -0.67 34.56
CA PRO A 127 5.99 -2.11 34.39
C PRO A 127 4.99 -2.78 33.42
N ARG A 128 3.74 -2.28 33.39
CA ARG A 128 2.71 -2.76 32.47
C ARG A 128 3.05 -2.45 31.01
N GLU A 129 3.52 -1.25 30.70
CA GLU A 129 3.93 -0.87 29.35
C GLU A 129 5.18 -1.63 28.90
N ALA A 130 6.17 -1.78 29.79
CA ALA A 130 7.35 -2.59 29.53
C ALA A 130 6.97 -4.03 29.15
N LYS A 131 6.04 -4.65 29.90
CA LYS A 131 5.54 -6.00 29.60
C LYS A 131 4.86 -6.08 28.24
N ARG A 132 4.08 -5.06 27.84
CA ARG A 132 3.43 -5.01 26.52
C ARG A 132 4.45 -4.86 25.39
N PHE A 133 5.45 -4.01 25.57
CA PHE A 133 6.54 -3.85 24.62
C PHE A 133 7.32 -5.16 24.43
N VAL A 134 7.68 -5.84 25.52
CA VAL A 134 8.35 -7.15 25.47
C VAL A 134 7.48 -8.20 24.79
N ALA A 135 6.18 -8.25 25.09
CA ALA A 135 5.24 -9.18 24.44
C ALA A 135 5.13 -8.92 22.93
N TYR A 136 5.05 -7.65 22.52
CA TYR A 136 5.08 -7.26 21.10
C TYR A 136 6.38 -7.72 20.42
N ALA A 137 7.53 -7.45 21.03
CA ALA A 137 8.83 -7.81 20.48
C ALA A 137 8.96 -9.34 20.34
N LYS A 138 8.55 -10.11 21.35
CA LYS A 138 8.56 -11.58 21.32
C LYS A 138 7.63 -12.13 20.23
N ARG A 139 6.41 -11.61 20.10
CA ARG A 139 5.44 -12.05 19.08
C ARG A 139 5.96 -11.82 17.66
N HIS A 140 6.72 -10.75 17.44
CA HIS A 140 7.17 -10.33 16.11
C HIS A 140 8.66 -10.59 15.84
N ALA A 141 9.36 -11.31 16.72
CA ALA A 141 10.81 -11.51 16.65
C ALA A 141 11.29 -12.02 15.28
N GLY A 142 10.50 -12.87 14.61
CA GLY A 142 10.83 -13.44 13.30
C GLY A 142 11.13 -12.43 12.19
N TRP A 143 10.52 -11.23 12.23
CA TRP A 143 10.84 -10.16 11.29
C TRP A 143 11.43 -8.92 11.97
N LEU A 144 10.97 -8.62 13.19
CA LEU A 144 11.31 -7.38 13.89
C LEU A 144 12.79 -7.32 14.25
N ASP A 145 13.40 -8.44 14.62
CA ASP A 145 14.82 -8.48 15.01
C ASP A 145 15.73 -8.16 13.83
N SER A 146 15.47 -8.79 12.68
CA SER A 146 16.21 -8.53 11.45
C SER A 146 15.95 -7.11 10.95
N TYR A 147 14.71 -6.61 11.02
CA TYR A 147 14.39 -5.24 10.62
C TYR A 147 15.08 -4.20 11.52
N ALA A 148 15.00 -4.34 12.83
CA ALA A 148 15.58 -3.39 13.77
C ALA A 148 17.11 -3.36 13.67
N LEU A 149 17.76 -4.52 13.52
CA LEU A 149 19.20 -4.61 13.27
C LEU A 149 19.56 -3.95 11.93
N PHE A 150 18.83 -4.24 10.85
CA PHE A 150 19.04 -3.62 9.54
C PHE A 150 18.91 -2.09 9.62
N ALA A 151 17.85 -1.57 10.24
CA ALA A 151 17.60 -0.14 10.37
C ALA A 151 18.68 0.55 11.22
N ALA A 152 19.12 -0.09 12.30
CA ALA A 152 20.23 0.41 13.12
C ALA A 152 21.56 0.46 12.33
N GLN A 153 21.84 -0.59 11.54
CA GLN A 153 23.02 -0.63 10.67
C GLN A 153 22.97 0.42 9.55
N LYS A 154 21.78 0.66 8.97
CA LYS A 154 21.57 1.74 8.00
C LYS A 154 21.99 3.08 8.58
N VAL A 155 21.63 3.38 9.83
CA VAL A 155 22.05 4.61 10.49
C VAL A 155 23.56 4.63 10.73
N ARG A 156 24.14 3.55 11.26
CA ARG A 156 25.58 3.42 11.52
C ARG A 156 26.44 3.67 10.27
N HIS A 157 25.97 3.21 9.11
CA HIS A 157 26.67 3.33 7.83
C HIS A 157 26.20 4.52 6.98
N GLY A 158 25.61 5.56 7.59
CA GLY A 158 25.25 6.79 6.87
C GLY A 158 24.25 6.56 5.74
N GLN A 159 23.27 5.68 5.95
CA GLN A 159 22.24 5.28 4.99
C GLN A 159 22.75 4.61 3.71
N ARG A 160 24.00 4.11 3.70
CA ARG A 160 24.53 3.30 2.60
C ARG A 160 23.76 1.98 2.47
N PRO A 161 23.62 1.42 1.26
CA PRO A 161 22.95 0.15 1.06
C PRO A 161 23.76 -1.02 1.65
N TRP A 162 23.07 -2.08 2.07
CA TRP A 162 23.70 -3.15 2.86
C TRP A 162 24.86 -3.87 2.17
N TRP A 163 24.86 -3.97 0.84
CA TRP A 163 25.96 -4.57 0.08
C TRP A 163 27.24 -3.73 0.07
N ARG A 164 27.19 -2.49 0.58
CA ARG A 164 28.36 -1.61 0.77
C ARG A 164 28.88 -1.61 2.21
N TRP A 165 28.27 -2.33 3.14
CA TRP A 165 28.75 -2.46 4.51
C TRP A 165 29.97 -3.40 4.60
N PRO A 166 30.69 -3.43 5.74
CA PRO A 166 31.68 -4.48 6.00
C PRO A 166 31.11 -5.88 5.81
N VAL A 167 31.89 -6.82 5.28
CA VAL A 167 31.43 -8.19 4.95
C VAL A 167 30.78 -8.87 6.16
N ALA A 168 31.36 -8.69 7.36
CA ALA A 168 30.83 -9.21 8.62
C ALA A 168 29.41 -8.72 8.96
N GLU A 169 28.87 -7.73 8.25
CA GLU A 169 27.58 -7.11 8.53
C GLU A 169 26.58 -7.26 7.38
N ARG A 170 26.99 -7.91 6.27
CA ARG A 170 26.13 -8.12 5.09
C ARG A 170 25.13 -9.25 5.24
N SER A 171 25.03 -9.86 6.43
CA SER A 171 23.95 -10.76 6.82
C SER A 171 23.55 -10.54 8.28
N PRO A 172 22.30 -10.80 8.69
CA PRO A 172 21.91 -10.74 10.09
C PRO A 172 22.72 -11.68 10.98
N TYR A 173 23.06 -12.87 10.50
CA TYR A 173 23.77 -13.91 11.26
C TYR A 173 25.15 -13.44 11.72
N THR A 174 25.91 -12.82 10.82
CA THR A 174 27.24 -12.30 11.12
C THR A 174 27.15 -10.94 11.83
N SER A 175 26.19 -10.10 11.44
CA SER A 175 26.00 -8.75 11.98
C SER A 175 25.64 -8.77 13.47
N LYS A 176 24.92 -9.80 13.95
CA LYS A 176 24.59 -9.97 15.38
C LYS A 176 25.85 -10.01 16.28
N ARG A 177 27.00 -10.45 15.76
CA ARG A 177 28.27 -10.49 16.50
C ARG A 177 28.93 -9.11 16.62
N GLN A 178 28.45 -8.12 15.85
CA GLN A 178 28.98 -6.76 15.80
C GLN A 178 28.13 -5.77 16.63
N ILE A 179 27.24 -6.28 17.49
CA ILE A 179 26.34 -5.47 18.31
C ILE A 179 27.10 -4.94 19.54
N ASP A 180 27.57 -3.71 19.44
CA ASP A 180 28.04 -2.90 20.57
C ASP A 180 26.86 -2.23 21.32
N ALA A 181 27.17 -1.52 22.42
CA ALA A 181 26.16 -0.85 23.25
C ALA A 181 25.37 0.26 22.50
N ARG A 182 26.03 0.98 21.58
CA ARG A 182 25.41 2.04 20.78
C ARG A 182 24.44 1.45 19.77
N LEU A 183 24.85 0.38 19.08
CA LEU A 183 24.01 -0.34 18.13
C LEU A 183 22.82 -1.01 18.83
N ARG A 184 23.04 -1.60 20.01
CA ARG A 184 21.96 -2.18 20.83
C ARG A 184 20.91 -1.15 21.20
N SER A 185 21.33 0.02 21.69
CA SER A 185 20.43 1.13 22.02
C SER A 185 19.61 1.58 20.79
N ARG A 186 20.22 1.59 19.60
CA ARG A 186 19.51 1.90 18.36
C ARG A 186 18.53 0.80 17.96
N ILE A 187 18.89 -0.48 18.09
CA ILE A 187 17.99 -1.61 17.82
C ILE A 187 16.74 -1.51 18.68
N ASP A 188 16.90 -1.24 19.98
CA ASP A 188 15.76 -1.13 20.90
C ASP A 188 14.88 0.09 20.57
N PHE A 189 15.49 1.20 20.14
CA PHE A 189 14.74 2.34 19.60
C PHE A 189 13.91 1.97 18.36
N GLU A 190 14.47 1.24 17.39
CA GLU A 190 13.73 0.82 16.19
C GLU A 190 12.56 -0.12 16.53
N ARG A 191 12.77 -1.03 17.49
CA ARG A 191 11.70 -1.90 18.02
C ARG A 191 10.59 -1.08 18.67
N PHE A 192 10.96 -0.09 19.49
CA PHE A 192 10.01 0.81 20.15
C PHE A 192 9.17 1.59 19.15
N VAL A 193 9.78 2.13 18.09
CA VAL A 193 9.06 2.85 17.03
C VAL A 193 8.04 1.95 16.33
N GLN A 194 8.41 0.70 16.01
CA GLN A 194 7.47 -0.25 15.41
C GLN A 194 6.34 -0.65 16.38
N TRP A 195 6.63 -0.76 17.67
CA TRP A 195 5.60 -0.99 18.69
C TRP A 195 4.60 0.18 18.77
N LEU A 196 5.08 1.43 18.79
CA LEU A 196 4.21 2.62 18.75
C LEU A 196 3.33 2.65 17.50
N ALA A 197 3.93 2.40 16.33
CA ALA A 197 3.19 2.37 15.07
C ALA A 197 2.10 1.29 15.07
N GLU A 198 2.42 0.09 15.56
CA GLU A 198 1.44 -1.00 15.68
C GLU A 198 0.31 -0.63 16.64
N GLU A 199 0.62 -0.10 17.82
CA GLU A 199 -0.37 0.33 18.81
C GLU A 199 -1.35 1.37 18.27
N GLN A 200 -0.84 2.38 17.57
CA GLN A 200 -1.69 3.41 16.96
C GLN A 200 -2.54 2.85 15.82
N TRP A 201 -1.97 2.02 14.95
CA TRP A 201 -2.72 1.39 13.86
C TRP A 201 -3.82 0.45 14.37
N GLN A 202 -3.54 -0.36 15.40
CA GLN A 202 -4.55 -1.26 15.96
C GLN A 202 -5.72 -0.49 16.61
N LYS A 203 -5.49 0.69 17.21
CA LYS A 203 -6.57 1.58 17.65
C LYS A 203 -7.47 2.04 16.49
N ILE A 204 -6.87 2.38 15.35
CA ILE A 204 -7.62 2.73 14.12
C ILE A 204 -8.44 1.53 13.64
N ARG A 205 -7.88 0.33 13.63
CA ARG A 205 -8.62 -0.89 13.26
C ARG A 205 -9.83 -1.14 14.16
N VAL A 206 -9.67 -0.98 15.47
CA VAL A 206 -10.76 -1.11 16.43
C VAL A 206 -11.84 -0.06 16.14
N ALA A 207 -11.46 1.20 15.92
CA ALA A 207 -12.38 2.28 15.60
C ALA A 207 -13.13 2.05 14.27
N ALA A 208 -12.46 1.52 13.25
CA ALA A 208 -13.06 1.13 11.98
C ALA A 208 -14.08 0.00 12.18
N LYS A 209 -13.72 -1.05 12.92
CA LYS A 209 -14.61 -2.17 13.24
C LYS A 209 -15.86 -1.72 13.99
N GLN A 210 -15.72 -0.84 14.98
CA GLN A 210 -16.86 -0.27 15.73
C GLN A 210 -17.85 0.49 14.82
N ARG A 211 -17.36 1.03 13.70
CA ARG A 211 -18.16 1.72 12.68
C ARG A 211 -18.66 0.80 11.56
N GLY A 212 -18.40 -0.51 11.66
CA GLY A 212 -18.73 -1.46 10.60
C GLY A 212 -17.92 -1.28 9.32
N ILE A 213 -16.73 -0.66 9.41
CA ILE A 213 -15.83 -0.41 8.29
C ILE A 213 -14.74 -1.48 8.29
N LYS A 214 -14.55 -2.12 7.14
CA LYS A 214 -13.43 -3.03 6.88
C LYS A 214 -12.29 -2.31 6.17
N ILE A 215 -11.06 -2.65 6.50
CA ILE A 215 -9.86 -2.06 5.88
C ILE A 215 -9.30 -3.00 4.82
N ILE A 216 -9.10 -2.47 3.61
CA ILE A 216 -8.42 -3.14 2.50
C ILE A 216 -6.99 -2.60 2.45
N GLY A 217 -6.03 -3.46 2.75
CA GLY A 217 -4.61 -3.17 2.55
C GLY A 217 -4.17 -3.34 1.11
N ASP A 218 -2.92 -2.98 0.86
CA ASP A 218 -2.26 -3.16 -0.41
C ASP A 218 -0.90 -3.81 -0.18
N LEU A 219 -0.65 -4.94 -0.85
CA LEU A 219 0.57 -5.71 -0.72
C LEU A 219 1.35 -5.62 -2.04
N PRO A 220 2.41 -4.78 -2.10
CA PRO A 220 3.26 -4.68 -3.27
C PRO A 220 3.79 -6.05 -3.67
N TYR A 221 3.85 -6.37 -4.95
CA TYR A 221 4.50 -7.60 -5.38
C TYR A 221 5.99 -7.57 -5.02
N THR A 222 6.65 -6.50 -5.46
CA THR A 222 8.10 -6.31 -5.34
C THR A 222 8.53 -5.86 -3.95
N VAL A 223 9.80 -6.09 -3.64
CA VAL A 223 10.52 -5.49 -2.51
C VAL A 223 11.70 -4.66 -3.02
N ARG A 224 12.29 -3.81 -2.17
CA ARG A 224 13.53 -3.09 -2.53
C ARG A 224 14.75 -3.99 -2.35
N GLN A 225 15.77 -3.86 -3.20
CA GLN A 225 17.06 -4.54 -2.99
C GLN A 225 17.72 -4.16 -1.66
N ASP A 226 17.72 -2.86 -1.36
CA ASP A 226 18.20 -2.32 -0.09
C ASP A 226 17.09 -2.39 0.96
N SER A 227 16.80 -3.61 1.40
CA SER A 227 15.76 -3.91 2.39
C SER A 227 16.24 -4.93 3.40
N ALA A 228 15.61 -4.91 4.59
CA ALA A 228 15.87 -5.88 5.64
C ALA A 228 15.63 -7.31 5.15
N ILE A 229 14.68 -7.52 4.23
CA ILE A 229 14.35 -8.86 3.76
C ILE A 229 15.37 -9.41 2.77
N VAL A 230 15.81 -8.62 1.79
CA VAL A 230 16.82 -9.07 0.82
C VAL A 230 18.20 -9.21 1.49
N TRP A 231 18.47 -8.41 2.52
CA TRP A 231 19.65 -8.56 3.36
C TRP A 231 19.61 -9.84 4.22
N ALA A 232 18.45 -10.19 4.77
CA ALA A 232 18.28 -11.37 5.62
C ALA A 232 18.18 -12.69 4.84
N HIS A 233 17.57 -12.63 3.66
CA HIS A 233 17.20 -13.78 2.84
C HIS A 233 17.51 -13.53 1.35
N PRO A 234 18.77 -13.22 0.98
CA PRO A 234 19.14 -12.97 -0.42
C PRO A 234 18.87 -14.18 -1.32
N GLU A 235 18.89 -15.41 -0.77
CA GLU A 235 18.61 -16.68 -1.45
C GLU A 235 17.19 -16.82 -2.00
N LEU A 236 16.24 -16.00 -1.51
CA LEU A 236 14.87 -15.97 -2.00
C LEU A 236 14.69 -15.10 -3.25
N PHE A 237 15.77 -14.46 -3.70
CA PHE A 237 15.77 -13.56 -4.84
C PHE A 237 16.93 -13.91 -5.78
N HIS A 238 16.87 -13.42 -7.01
CA HIS A 238 18.02 -13.44 -7.93
C HIS A 238 19.10 -12.42 -7.53
N CYS A 239 19.60 -12.54 -6.30
CA CYS A 239 20.57 -11.68 -5.65
C CYS A 239 21.71 -12.53 -5.09
N ARG A 240 22.96 -12.26 -5.50
CA ARG A 240 24.14 -12.94 -4.98
C ARG A 240 25.15 -11.92 -4.48
N ALA A 241 25.60 -12.08 -3.23
CA ALA A 241 26.52 -11.16 -2.56
C ALA A 241 26.09 -9.68 -2.66
N GLY A 242 24.77 -9.42 -2.68
CA GLY A 242 24.21 -8.08 -2.80
C GLY A 242 24.17 -7.49 -4.20
N LYS A 243 24.49 -8.28 -5.24
CA LYS A 243 24.36 -7.89 -6.65
C LYS A 243 23.13 -8.57 -7.26
N LEU A 244 22.30 -7.78 -7.95
CA LEU A 244 21.22 -8.29 -8.78
C LEU A 244 21.77 -8.64 -10.16
N HIS A 245 21.52 -9.86 -10.63
CA HIS A 245 21.86 -10.28 -12.00
C HIS A 245 20.76 -9.94 -12.99
N VAL A 246 19.51 -10.01 -12.51
CA VAL A 246 18.31 -9.58 -13.21
C VAL A 246 17.49 -8.68 -12.28
N VAL A 247 16.71 -7.79 -12.88
CA VAL A 247 15.78 -6.90 -12.18
C VAL A 247 14.38 -7.04 -12.75
N GLY A 248 13.37 -6.74 -11.93
CA GLY A 248 11.97 -6.74 -12.34
C GLY A 248 11.61 -5.53 -13.19
N GLY A 249 10.56 -5.69 -13.99
CA GLY A 249 9.99 -4.64 -14.83
C GLY A 249 8.75 -5.07 -15.59
N MET A 250 8.48 -4.35 -16.67
CA MET A 250 7.45 -4.65 -17.67
C MET A 250 8.02 -4.47 -19.07
N PRO A 251 7.58 -5.28 -20.05
CA PRO A 251 7.97 -5.07 -21.45
C PRO A 251 7.42 -3.75 -21.98
N PRO A 252 7.92 -3.29 -23.14
CA PRO A 252 7.29 -2.22 -23.91
C PRO A 252 5.79 -2.44 -24.13
N ASP A 253 5.02 -1.37 -24.00
CA ASP A 253 3.60 -1.32 -24.32
C ASP A 253 3.21 0.04 -24.95
N ALA A 254 1.93 0.21 -25.28
CA ALA A 254 1.42 1.43 -25.89
C ALA A 254 1.56 2.69 -25.01
N PHE A 255 1.82 2.54 -23.71
CA PHE A 255 1.98 3.64 -22.75
C PHE A 255 3.45 3.89 -22.39
N ALA A 256 4.32 2.89 -22.58
CA ALA A 256 5.75 2.95 -22.29
C ALA A 256 6.56 2.26 -23.39
N ALA A 257 7.05 3.03 -24.37
CA ALA A 257 7.79 2.51 -25.53
C ALA A 257 9.07 1.73 -25.18
N ASP A 258 9.72 2.06 -24.06
CA ASP A 258 10.91 1.35 -23.56
C ASP A 258 10.59 0.26 -22.52
N GLY A 259 9.30 0.06 -22.24
CA GLY A 259 8.81 -0.68 -21.08
C GLY A 259 9.14 0.04 -19.78
N GLN A 260 9.03 -0.68 -18.67
CA GLN A 260 9.31 -0.13 -17.35
C GLN A 260 10.38 -0.97 -16.65
N ARG A 261 11.54 -0.38 -16.37
CA ARG A 261 12.59 -1.02 -15.57
C ARG A 261 12.43 -0.58 -14.11
N TRP A 262 11.87 -1.42 -13.26
CA TRP A 262 11.66 -1.08 -11.84
C TRP A 262 12.95 -1.14 -11.03
N GLY A 263 13.89 -2.00 -11.44
CA GLY A 263 15.17 -2.13 -10.73
C GLY A 263 15.05 -2.87 -9.39
N THR A 264 13.93 -3.55 -9.17
CA THR A 264 13.67 -4.36 -7.97
C THR A 264 14.23 -5.78 -8.13
N PRO A 265 14.58 -6.47 -7.03
CA PRO A 265 14.93 -7.89 -7.06
C PRO A 265 13.77 -8.73 -7.60
N VAL A 266 14.11 -9.76 -8.37
CA VAL A 266 13.17 -10.78 -8.87
C VAL A 266 13.15 -11.97 -7.90
N HIS A 267 11.98 -12.53 -7.65
CA HIS A 267 11.81 -13.69 -6.77
C HIS A 267 12.45 -14.96 -7.38
N ASP A 268 13.21 -15.70 -6.58
CA ASP A 268 13.56 -17.09 -6.93
C ASP A 268 12.43 -18.00 -6.43
N TRP A 269 11.43 -18.23 -7.28
CA TRP A 269 10.30 -19.09 -6.95
C TRP A 269 10.68 -20.55 -6.67
N ARG A 270 11.83 -21.02 -7.16
CA ARG A 270 12.34 -22.35 -6.79
C ARG A 270 12.85 -22.34 -5.36
N ALA A 271 13.55 -21.28 -4.94
CA ALA A 271 13.95 -21.10 -3.54
C ALA A 271 12.74 -20.98 -2.61
N HIS A 272 11.76 -20.15 -2.96
CA HIS A 272 10.49 -20.06 -2.23
C HIS A 272 9.79 -21.42 -2.11
N ARG A 273 9.80 -22.24 -3.17
CA ARG A 273 9.25 -23.60 -3.09
C ARG A 273 10.04 -24.49 -2.13
N ARG A 274 11.37 -24.45 -2.15
CA ARG A 274 12.24 -25.25 -1.27
C ARG A 274 12.02 -24.93 0.21
N GLU A 275 11.85 -23.65 0.55
CA GLU A 275 11.45 -23.23 1.91
C GLU A 275 9.94 -23.37 2.17
N GLY A 276 9.18 -23.96 1.25
CA GLY A 276 7.74 -24.18 1.44
C GLY A 276 6.93 -22.88 1.53
N TYR A 277 7.37 -21.79 0.92
CA TYR A 277 6.68 -20.49 0.87
C TYR A 277 6.41 -19.86 2.25
N HIS A 278 7.19 -20.18 3.29
CA HIS A 278 7.05 -19.59 4.62
C HIS A 278 7.18 -18.07 4.58
N TRP A 279 8.16 -17.53 3.83
CA TRP A 279 8.31 -16.08 3.74
C TRP A 279 7.05 -15.37 3.23
N TRP A 280 6.50 -15.84 2.10
CA TRP A 280 5.27 -15.28 1.54
C TRP A 280 4.07 -15.47 2.49
N THR A 281 3.99 -16.63 3.16
CA THR A 281 2.93 -16.90 4.13
C THR A 281 2.99 -15.91 5.29
N ASP A 282 4.16 -15.69 5.89
CA ASP A 282 4.35 -14.77 7.00
C ASP A 282 4.10 -13.32 6.59
N ARG A 283 4.59 -12.92 5.41
CA ARG A 283 4.33 -11.59 4.83
C ARG A 283 2.83 -11.30 4.76
N ILE A 284 2.07 -12.25 4.22
CA ILE A 284 0.61 -12.12 4.08
C ILE A 284 -0.09 -12.18 5.44
N ARG A 285 0.33 -13.09 6.34
CA ARG A 285 -0.22 -13.19 7.69
C ARG A 285 -0.09 -11.88 8.45
N ILE A 286 1.11 -11.28 8.47
CA ILE A 286 1.35 -9.98 9.12
C ILE A 286 0.51 -8.87 8.48
N ALA A 287 0.35 -8.87 7.15
CA ALA A 287 -0.53 -7.91 6.49
C ALA A 287 -2.01 -8.08 6.90
N LEU A 288 -2.48 -9.32 7.12
CA LEU A 288 -3.84 -9.62 7.62
C LEU A 288 -4.02 -9.35 9.12
N GLU A 289 -2.93 -9.30 9.90
CA GLU A 289 -2.98 -8.79 11.29
C GLU A 289 -3.26 -7.28 11.34
N ARG A 290 -3.17 -6.59 10.20
CA ARG A 290 -3.38 -5.14 10.06
C ARG A 290 -4.56 -4.76 9.20
N THR A 291 -5.14 -5.70 8.45
CA THR A 291 -6.19 -5.41 7.45
C THR A 291 -7.19 -6.56 7.38
N ASP A 292 -8.37 -6.30 6.82
CA ASP A 292 -9.42 -7.33 6.69
C ASP A 292 -9.37 -8.04 5.33
N LEU A 293 -8.94 -7.31 4.30
CA LEU A 293 -8.65 -7.79 2.95
C LEU A 293 -7.33 -7.19 2.44
N ILE A 294 -6.74 -7.82 1.43
CA ILE A 294 -5.50 -7.34 0.78
C ILE A 294 -5.71 -7.25 -0.73
N ARG A 295 -5.43 -6.09 -1.33
CA ARG A 295 -5.12 -5.99 -2.76
C ARG A 295 -3.74 -6.60 -2.99
N LEU A 296 -3.68 -7.65 -3.79
CA LEU A 296 -2.42 -8.20 -4.30
C LEU A 296 -2.03 -7.38 -5.53
N ASP A 297 -1.07 -6.50 -5.33
CA ASP A 297 -0.47 -5.70 -6.40
C ASP A 297 0.15 -6.62 -7.46
N HIS A 298 0.03 -6.23 -8.73
CA HIS A 298 0.64 -6.92 -9.85
C HIS A 298 0.37 -8.44 -9.83
N PHE A 299 -0.90 -8.85 -9.78
CA PHE A 299 -1.27 -10.27 -9.61
C PHE A 299 -0.69 -11.20 -10.70
N GLN A 300 -0.44 -10.66 -11.89
CA GLN A 300 0.22 -11.40 -12.96
C GLN A 300 1.63 -11.86 -12.61
N GLY A 301 2.33 -11.17 -11.70
CA GLY A 301 3.65 -11.53 -11.19
C GLY A 301 3.68 -12.92 -10.55
N TYR A 302 2.56 -13.37 -9.96
CA TYR A 302 2.45 -14.73 -9.43
C TYR A 302 2.34 -15.81 -10.53
N ILE A 303 2.16 -15.44 -11.79
CA ILE A 303 2.18 -16.35 -12.95
C ILE A 303 3.50 -16.27 -13.70
N ARG A 304 3.93 -15.04 -14.01
CA ARG A 304 5.18 -14.78 -14.71
C ARG A 304 5.69 -13.37 -14.41
N GLU A 305 7.00 -13.23 -14.40
CA GLU A 305 7.68 -11.95 -14.18
C GLU A 305 8.48 -11.56 -15.41
N TRP A 306 8.47 -10.27 -15.77
CA TRP A 306 9.36 -9.75 -16.80
C TRP A 306 10.72 -9.44 -16.16
N THR A 307 11.72 -10.24 -16.51
CA THR A 307 13.07 -10.13 -15.95
C THR A 307 14.01 -9.48 -16.95
N ILE A 308 14.80 -8.52 -16.48
CA ILE A 308 15.70 -7.70 -17.29
C ILE A 308 17.12 -7.91 -16.77
N PRO A 309 18.10 -8.35 -17.59
CA PRO A 309 19.50 -8.35 -17.20
C PRO A 309 19.92 -7.00 -16.59
N ALA A 310 20.51 -7.02 -15.40
CA ALA A 310 20.65 -5.82 -14.58
C ALA A 310 21.49 -4.70 -15.23
N HIS A 311 22.37 -5.05 -16.18
CA HIS A 311 23.20 -4.13 -16.95
C HIS A 311 22.43 -3.39 -18.08
N HIS A 312 21.24 -3.86 -18.48
CA HIS A 312 20.40 -3.13 -19.43
C HIS A 312 19.77 -1.90 -18.77
N GLN A 313 19.75 -0.80 -19.53
CA GLN A 313 19.21 0.50 -19.08
C GLN A 313 17.68 0.57 -19.19
N THR A 314 17.09 -0.13 -20.17
CA THR A 314 15.65 -0.18 -20.44
C THR A 314 15.10 -1.59 -20.26
N ALA A 315 13.77 -1.73 -20.35
CA ALA A 315 13.10 -3.01 -20.20
C ALA A 315 12.87 -3.76 -21.52
N ARG A 316 13.33 -3.21 -22.65
CA ARG A 316 13.16 -3.80 -24.00
C ARG A 316 13.73 -5.21 -24.12
N ARG A 317 14.90 -5.44 -23.51
CA ARG A 317 15.65 -6.70 -23.60
C ARG A 317 15.46 -7.56 -22.35
N GLY A 318 14.21 -7.73 -21.95
CA GLY A 318 13.83 -8.67 -20.89
C GLY A 318 13.26 -9.98 -21.45
N ARG A 319 12.86 -10.87 -20.56
CA ARG A 319 12.13 -12.10 -20.89
C ARG A 319 11.15 -12.46 -19.79
N TRP A 320 10.09 -13.16 -20.16
CA TRP A 320 9.14 -13.73 -19.20
C TRP A 320 9.75 -14.95 -18.52
N GLU A 321 9.80 -14.93 -17.19
CA GLU A 321 10.15 -16.07 -16.35
C GLU A 321 8.92 -16.55 -15.61
N ALA A 322 8.75 -17.87 -15.49
CA ALA A 322 7.59 -18.45 -14.81
C ALA A 322 7.69 -18.25 -13.28
N ALA A 323 6.59 -17.80 -12.69
CA ALA A 323 6.39 -17.80 -11.24
C ALA A 323 5.60 -19.05 -10.81
N ASP A 324 5.28 -19.15 -9.53
CA ASP A 324 4.75 -20.39 -8.94
C ASP A 324 3.38 -20.26 -8.25
N GLY A 325 2.60 -19.25 -8.64
CA GLY A 325 1.28 -18.94 -8.09
C GLY A 325 0.33 -20.14 -8.07
N ALA A 326 0.36 -20.98 -9.11
CA ALA A 326 -0.49 -22.17 -9.21
C ALA A 326 -0.27 -23.18 -8.07
N ARG A 327 0.96 -23.28 -7.52
CA ARG A 327 1.27 -24.11 -6.34
C ARG A 327 1.17 -23.32 -5.05
N PHE A 328 1.63 -22.07 -5.07
CA PHE A 328 1.68 -21.19 -3.91
C PHE A 328 0.30 -20.93 -3.30
N PHE A 329 -0.70 -20.51 -4.07
CA PHE A 329 -2.00 -20.12 -3.51
C PHE A 329 -2.78 -21.26 -2.84
N PRO A 330 -2.81 -22.50 -3.36
CA PRO A 330 -3.39 -23.63 -2.64
C PRO A 330 -2.75 -23.88 -1.26
N ILE A 331 -1.41 -23.81 -1.18
CA ILE A 331 -0.68 -23.96 0.09
C ILE A 331 -1.01 -22.82 1.04
N LEU A 332 -1.03 -21.59 0.53
CA LEU A 332 -1.41 -20.42 1.30
C LEU A 332 -2.84 -20.54 1.85
N LYS A 333 -3.79 -21.02 1.02
CA LYS A 333 -5.18 -21.25 1.44
C LYS A 333 -5.26 -22.30 2.55
N LYS A 334 -4.49 -23.38 2.46
CA LYS A 334 -4.41 -24.40 3.51
C LYS A 334 -3.89 -23.82 4.83
N ARG A 335 -2.90 -22.93 4.78
CA ARG A 335 -2.28 -22.32 5.98
C ARG A 335 -3.13 -21.22 6.60
N LEU A 336 -3.81 -20.41 5.80
CA LEU A 336 -4.59 -19.25 6.28
C LEU A 336 -6.09 -19.56 6.44
N GLY A 337 -6.56 -20.71 5.96
CA GLY A 337 -7.98 -21.10 5.93
C GLY A 337 -8.81 -20.40 4.85
N ARG A 338 -8.48 -19.14 4.51
CA ARG A 338 -9.13 -18.35 3.47
C ARG A 338 -8.13 -17.45 2.74
N LEU A 339 -8.51 -16.98 1.55
CA LEU A 339 -7.74 -16.05 0.73
C LEU A 339 -8.50 -14.71 0.59
N PRO A 340 -8.45 -13.81 1.59
CA PRO A 340 -9.21 -12.56 1.59
C PRO A 340 -8.59 -11.50 0.69
N PHE A 341 -8.42 -11.82 -0.61
CA PHE A 341 -7.63 -11.02 -1.53
C PHE A 341 -8.49 -10.40 -2.64
N ILE A 342 -8.04 -9.26 -3.12
CA ILE A 342 -8.44 -8.66 -4.39
C ILE A 342 -7.23 -8.74 -5.30
N ALA A 343 -7.37 -9.36 -6.47
CA ALA A 343 -6.30 -9.45 -7.44
C ALA A 343 -6.27 -8.15 -8.25
N GLU A 344 -5.15 -7.43 -8.23
CA GLU A 344 -4.96 -6.39 -9.22
C GLU A 344 -4.47 -7.02 -10.54
N ASP A 345 -5.40 -7.09 -11.48
CA ASP A 345 -5.29 -7.77 -12.78
C ASP A 345 -5.29 -6.78 -13.95
N LEU A 346 -4.84 -5.53 -13.75
CA LEU A 346 -4.76 -4.54 -14.81
C LEU A 346 -3.55 -4.82 -15.72
N GLY A 347 -3.49 -4.09 -16.85
CA GLY A 347 -2.42 -4.19 -17.83
C GLY A 347 -2.66 -5.27 -18.89
N LEU A 348 -1.56 -5.81 -19.44
CA LEU A 348 -1.60 -6.79 -20.53
C LEU A 348 -2.37 -8.03 -20.12
N LYS A 349 -3.36 -8.46 -20.92
CA LYS A 349 -4.13 -9.67 -20.60
C LYS A 349 -3.26 -10.92 -20.61
N LEU A 350 -3.43 -11.75 -19.59
CA LEU A 350 -2.80 -13.06 -19.47
C LEU A 350 -3.85 -14.10 -19.09
N PRO A 351 -4.31 -14.97 -20.02
CA PRO A 351 -5.36 -15.95 -19.75
C PRO A 351 -5.06 -16.88 -18.56
N ALA A 352 -3.79 -17.20 -18.32
CA ALA A 352 -3.38 -18.00 -17.17
C ALA A 352 -3.60 -17.28 -15.82
N ALA A 353 -3.45 -15.94 -15.78
CA ALA A 353 -3.75 -15.14 -14.60
C ALA A 353 -5.26 -15.08 -14.35
N ASP A 354 -6.06 -14.89 -15.39
CA ASP A 354 -7.52 -14.92 -15.31
C ASP A 354 -8.03 -16.28 -14.82
N SER A 355 -7.48 -17.37 -15.35
CA SER A 355 -7.81 -18.74 -14.93
C SER A 355 -7.46 -18.99 -13.47
N LEU A 356 -6.25 -18.61 -13.02
CA LEU A 356 -5.87 -18.73 -11.61
C LEU A 356 -6.78 -17.90 -10.70
N ARG A 357 -7.03 -16.64 -11.06
CA ARG A 357 -7.90 -15.72 -10.31
C ARG A 357 -9.30 -16.31 -10.14
N ALA A 358 -9.89 -16.80 -11.23
CA ALA A 358 -11.22 -17.41 -11.23
C ALA A 358 -11.26 -18.68 -10.37
N ARG A 359 -10.26 -19.57 -10.50
CA ARG A 359 -10.14 -20.80 -9.68
C ARG A 359 -10.01 -20.51 -8.19
N LEU A 360 -9.34 -19.41 -7.84
CA LEU A 360 -9.18 -18.97 -6.44
C LEU A 360 -10.38 -18.16 -5.92
N GLY A 361 -11.31 -17.77 -6.79
CA GLY A 361 -12.47 -16.93 -6.44
C GLY A 361 -12.08 -15.49 -6.06
N LEU A 362 -10.96 -14.98 -6.59
CA LEU A 362 -10.48 -13.64 -6.26
C LEU A 362 -11.13 -12.58 -7.15
N PRO A 363 -11.68 -11.49 -6.59
CA PRO A 363 -12.17 -10.39 -7.40
C PRO A 363 -11.04 -9.67 -8.13
N GLY A 364 -11.26 -9.34 -9.41
CA GLY A 364 -10.37 -8.47 -10.20
C GLY A 364 -10.68 -6.98 -9.97
N ILE A 365 -9.98 -6.08 -10.67
CA ILE A 365 -10.19 -4.63 -10.60
C ILE A 365 -10.60 -4.08 -11.97
N ARG A 366 -11.62 -3.21 -11.99
CA ARG A 366 -12.01 -2.43 -13.18
C ARG A 366 -12.02 -0.94 -12.84
N LEU A 367 -11.68 -0.11 -13.82
CA LEU A 367 -11.56 1.34 -13.64
C LEU A 367 -12.51 2.06 -14.59
N PHE A 368 -13.29 2.99 -14.07
CA PHE A 368 -14.24 3.78 -14.84
C PHE A 368 -13.56 4.51 -16.02
N GLN A 369 -12.38 5.09 -15.79
CA GLN A 369 -11.64 5.83 -16.83
C GLN A 369 -11.26 4.96 -18.03
N PHE A 370 -11.17 3.64 -17.87
CA PHE A 370 -10.83 2.70 -18.95
C PHE A 370 -12.06 2.09 -19.64
N ALA A 371 -13.28 2.40 -19.18
CA ALA A 371 -14.51 1.79 -19.69
C ALA A 371 -14.93 2.27 -21.10
N TRP A 372 -14.26 3.27 -21.66
CA TRP A 372 -14.76 4.08 -22.78
C TRP A 372 -13.95 3.95 -24.07
N ASN A 373 -12.97 3.04 -24.14
CA ASN A 373 -12.01 2.95 -25.25
C ASN A 373 -12.52 2.26 -26.52
N GLY A 374 -13.75 1.73 -26.52
CA GLY A 374 -14.40 1.17 -27.71
C GLY A 374 -13.93 -0.21 -28.17
N TRP A 375 -12.87 -0.74 -27.57
CA TRP A 375 -12.36 -2.05 -27.95
C TRP A 375 -13.38 -3.14 -27.55
N PRO A 376 -13.81 -4.04 -28.46
CA PRO A 376 -14.78 -5.10 -28.14
C PRO A 376 -14.33 -6.00 -26.98
N GLY A 377 -13.02 -6.19 -26.80
CA GLY A 377 -12.46 -6.95 -25.68
C GLY A 377 -12.33 -6.17 -24.36
N ASN A 378 -12.83 -4.93 -24.27
CA ASN A 378 -12.62 -4.05 -23.13
C ASN A 378 -13.31 -4.57 -21.88
N ILE A 379 -12.53 -5.17 -20.98
CA ILE A 379 -13.00 -5.74 -19.71
C ILE A 379 -13.54 -4.69 -18.73
N HIS A 380 -13.25 -3.40 -18.96
CA HIS A 380 -13.73 -2.28 -18.15
C HIS A 380 -15.07 -1.72 -18.62
N ALA A 381 -15.53 -2.06 -19.83
CA ALA A 381 -16.78 -1.57 -20.37
C ALA A 381 -17.96 -1.94 -19.46
N LEU A 382 -18.93 -1.04 -19.32
CA LEU A 382 -20.02 -1.18 -18.33
C LEU A 382 -20.83 -2.48 -18.51
N HIS A 383 -21.05 -2.92 -19.75
CA HIS A 383 -21.77 -4.15 -20.07
C HIS A 383 -20.96 -5.45 -19.85
N HIS A 384 -19.64 -5.35 -19.65
CA HIS A 384 -18.78 -6.49 -19.29
C HIS A 384 -18.58 -6.64 -17.77
N LEU A 385 -19.09 -5.70 -16.97
CA LEU A 385 -18.92 -5.73 -15.53
C LEU A 385 -19.66 -6.91 -14.90
N ARG A 386 -18.97 -7.62 -13.99
CA ARG A 386 -19.49 -8.80 -13.31
C ARG A 386 -19.48 -8.62 -11.80
N ARG A 387 -20.12 -9.53 -11.07
CA ARG A 387 -20.13 -9.49 -9.60
C ARG A 387 -18.75 -9.67 -8.96
N ASP A 388 -17.86 -10.45 -9.59
CA ASP A 388 -16.53 -10.81 -9.09
C ASP A 388 -15.44 -9.77 -9.43
N VAL A 389 -15.79 -8.49 -9.52
CA VAL A 389 -14.79 -7.43 -9.67
C VAL A 389 -15.07 -6.29 -8.70
N VAL A 390 -14.01 -5.57 -8.37
CA VAL A 390 -14.06 -4.27 -7.70
C VAL A 390 -14.07 -3.22 -8.81
N PHE A 391 -15.13 -2.41 -8.89
CA PHE A 391 -15.18 -1.30 -9.85
C PHE A 391 -14.86 0.01 -9.15
N MET A 392 -13.94 0.79 -9.73
CA MET A 392 -13.40 1.99 -9.10
C MET A 392 -13.57 3.23 -9.99
N SER A 393 -13.84 4.39 -9.39
CA SER A 393 -13.87 5.67 -10.13
C SER A 393 -12.48 6.04 -10.64
N SER A 394 -11.48 5.94 -9.77
CA SER A 394 -10.05 6.10 -10.05
C SER A 394 -9.24 5.26 -9.06
N ASN A 395 -7.97 5.02 -9.38
CA ASN A 395 -6.98 4.49 -8.44
C ASN A 395 -5.88 5.55 -8.21
N HIS A 396 -4.85 5.21 -7.43
CA HIS A 396 -3.78 6.15 -7.07
C HIS A 396 -2.81 6.50 -8.22
N ASP A 397 -2.76 5.70 -9.29
CA ASP A 397 -1.90 5.92 -10.47
C ASP A 397 -2.57 6.80 -11.53
N LEU A 398 -3.89 6.87 -11.49
CA LEU A 398 -4.69 7.68 -12.38
C LEU A 398 -4.88 9.10 -11.83
N PRO A 399 -5.03 10.11 -12.71
CA PRO A 399 -5.51 11.41 -12.27
C PRO A 399 -6.97 11.31 -11.76
N PRO A 400 -7.44 12.25 -10.92
CA PRO A 400 -8.86 12.37 -10.60
C PRO A 400 -9.72 12.39 -11.87
N VAL A 401 -10.94 11.87 -11.81
CA VAL A 401 -11.83 11.72 -12.98
C VAL A 401 -12.05 13.05 -13.70
N ARG A 402 -12.15 14.15 -12.95
CA ARG A 402 -12.20 15.51 -13.50
C ARG A 402 -11.03 15.79 -14.44
N VAL A 403 -9.81 15.56 -13.96
CA VAL A 403 -8.57 15.83 -14.69
C VAL A 403 -8.43 14.89 -15.88
N TRP A 404 -8.76 13.61 -15.73
CA TRP A 404 -8.82 12.68 -16.85
C TRP A 404 -9.75 13.20 -17.94
N TRP A 405 -10.98 13.59 -17.59
CA TRP A 405 -11.94 14.08 -18.55
C TRP A 405 -11.50 15.39 -19.21
N GLU A 406 -10.94 16.33 -18.45
CA GLU A 406 -10.55 17.63 -18.99
C GLU A 406 -9.33 17.49 -19.91
N GLN A 407 -8.33 16.67 -19.55
CA GLN A 407 -6.99 16.73 -20.14
C GLN A 407 -6.52 15.46 -20.86
N HIS A 408 -7.14 14.30 -20.62
CA HIS A 408 -6.62 13.01 -21.08
C HIS A 408 -7.61 12.19 -21.91
N ALA A 409 -8.92 12.36 -21.70
CA ALA A 409 -9.94 11.65 -22.45
C ALA A 409 -9.88 12.04 -23.94
N ASN A 410 -9.75 11.04 -24.81
CA ASN A 410 -9.67 11.25 -26.26
C ASN A 410 -11.06 11.49 -26.88
N GLY A 411 -11.12 11.84 -28.17
CA GLY A 411 -12.36 12.16 -28.87
C GLY A 411 -13.38 11.01 -28.89
N TYR A 412 -12.90 9.76 -28.98
CA TYR A 412 -13.75 8.57 -28.93
C TYR A 412 -14.38 8.41 -27.54
N GLU A 413 -13.56 8.42 -26.49
CA GLU A 413 -14.03 8.29 -25.10
C GLU A 413 -15.05 9.37 -24.75
N ARG A 414 -14.79 10.62 -25.17
CA ARG A 414 -15.71 11.74 -24.97
C ARG A 414 -17.04 11.54 -25.68
N ARG A 415 -17.02 11.11 -26.94
CA ARG A 415 -18.24 10.87 -27.72
C ARG A 415 -19.14 9.84 -27.04
N HIS A 416 -18.56 8.78 -26.49
CA HIS A 416 -19.32 7.68 -25.88
C HIS A 416 -19.75 7.96 -24.42
N LEU A 417 -19.00 8.77 -23.68
CA LEU A 417 -19.37 9.15 -22.31
C LEU A 417 -20.36 10.33 -22.26
N ARG A 418 -20.34 11.24 -23.25
CA ARG A 418 -21.22 12.43 -23.30
C ARG A 418 -22.71 12.13 -23.09
N PRO A 419 -23.32 11.10 -23.71
CA PRO A 419 -24.73 10.76 -23.49
C PRO A 419 -25.07 10.43 -22.03
N HIS A 420 -24.09 9.96 -21.25
CA HIS A 420 -24.28 9.66 -19.83
C HIS A 420 -24.19 10.90 -18.92
N LEU A 421 -23.70 12.04 -19.42
CA LEU A 421 -23.52 13.25 -18.61
C LEU A 421 -24.83 13.85 -18.12
N LYS A 422 -25.83 13.98 -19.00
CA LYS A 422 -27.15 14.55 -18.66
C LYS A 422 -27.04 15.86 -17.83
N GLY A 423 -26.13 16.76 -18.23
CA GLY A 423 -25.86 18.03 -17.55
C GLY A 423 -25.04 17.94 -16.26
N GLN A 424 -24.64 16.75 -15.81
CA GLN A 424 -23.84 16.56 -14.61
C GLN A 424 -22.33 16.60 -14.91
N PRO A 425 -21.50 17.00 -13.94
CA PRO A 425 -20.06 16.83 -14.02
C PRO A 425 -19.67 15.35 -14.18
N VAL A 426 -18.63 15.09 -14.97
CA VAL A 426 -18.16 13.73 -15.29
C VAL A 426 -17.79 12.91 -14.05
N TRP A 427 -17.26 13.52 -12.98
CA TRP A 427 -16.92 12.82 -11.75
C TRP A 427 -18.17 12.39 -10.96
N HIS A 428 -19.29 13.12 -11.03
CA HIS A 428 -20.57 12.66 -10.48
C HIS A 428 -21.07 11.42 -11.22
N VAL A 429 -21.01 11.46 -12.56
CA VAL A 429 -21.41 10.32 -13.40
C VAL A 429 -20.54 9.11 -13.13
N ALA A 430 -19.23 9.29 -12.98
CA ALA A 430 -18.32 8.21 -12.62
C ALA A 430 -18.71 7.54 -11.30
N ILE A 431 -18.95 8.33 -10.26
CA ILE A 431 -19.39 7.82 -8.95
C ILE A 431 -20.71 7.06 -9.08
N GLU A 432 -21.69 7.61 -9.80
CA GLU A 432 -22.99 6.97 -9.98
C GLU A 432 -22.91 5.67 -10.78
N GLN A 433 -22.14 5.62 -11.87
CA GLN A 433 -21.92 4.41 -12.66
C GLN A 433 -21.19 3.35 -11.84
N VAL A 434 -20.18 3.75 -11.07
CA VAL A 434 -19.43 2.85 -10.19
C VAL A 434 -20.32 2.25 -9.11
N LEU A 435 -21.13 3.07 -8.43
CA LEU A 435 -22.05 2.60 -7.41
C LEU A 435 -23.18 1.73 -8.01
N ARG A 436 -23.79 2.12 -9.13
CA ARG A 436 -24.89 1.36 -9.75
C ARG A 436 -24.44 0.06 -10.43
N SER A 437 -23.16 -0.11 -10.72
CA SER A 437 -22.61 -1.32 -11.36
C SER A 437 -23.04 -2.62 -10.65
N PRO A 438 -23.08 -3.77 -11.36
CA PRO A 438 -23.42 -5.06 -10.77
C PRO A 438 -22.35 -5.61 -9.80
N CYS A 439 -21.15 -5.01 -9.80
CA CYS A 439 -19.98 -5.40 -9.03
C CYS A 439 -20.25 -5.50 -7.53
N GLN A 440 -19.67 -6.48 -6.83
CA GLN A 440 -19.89 -6.61 -5.38
C GLN A 440 -19.28 -5.47 -4.58
N LEU A 441 -18.17 -4.90 -5.04
CA LEU A 441 -17.55 -3.75 -4.38
C LEU A 441 -17.36 -2.61 -5.37
N ALA A 442 -17.84 -1.44 -4.95
CA ALA A 442 -17.65 -0.17 -5.63
C ALA A 442 -16.70 0.71 -4.80
N ILE A 443 -15.60 1.18 -5.36
CA ILE A 443 -14.66 2.07 -4.65
C ILE A 443 -14.64 3.44 -5.33
N VAL A 444 -14.78 4.49 -4.53
CA VAL A 444 -14.61 5.87 -5.00
C VAL A 444 -13.41 6.52 -4.30
N THR A 445 -12.92 7.64 -4.80
CA THR A 445 -11.87 8.41 -4.13
C THR A 445 -12.42 9.72 -3.59
N PRO A 446 -11.90 10.26 -2.47
CA PRO A 446 -12.28 11.60 -2.00
C PRO A 446 -12.00 12.68 -3.03
N GLN A 447 -10.96 12.53 -3.86
CA GLN A 447 -10.67 13.44 -4.97
C GLN A 447 -11.86 13.54 -5.92
N ASP A 448 -12.45 12.41 -6.29
CA ASP A 448 -13.60 12.36 -7.20
C ASP A 448 -14.87 12.87 -6.52
N VAL A 449 -15.08 12.55 -5.24
CA VAL A 449 -16.25 13.02 -4.46
C VAL A 449 -16.24 14.55 -4.33
N LEU A 450 -15.06 15.14 -4.19
CA LEU A 450 -14.86 16.58 -4.04
C LEU A 450 -14.64 17.30 -5.40
N GLY A 451 -14.56 16.58 -6.52
CA GLY A 451 -14.32 17.18 -7.84
C GLY A 451 -12.96 17.88 -7.97
N LEU A 452 -11.93 17.37 -7.30
CA LEU A 452 -10.60 17.99 -7.23
C LEU A 452 -9.84 17.92 -8.56
N GLY A 453 -8.93 18.88 -8.74
CA GLY A 453 -8.13 19.04 -9.94
C GLY A 453 -6.78 18.32 -9.87
N ARG A 454 -5.85 18.78 -10.71
CA ARG A 454 -4.51 18.19 -10.91
C ARG A 454 -3.67 18.14 -9.63
N GLU A 455 -3.91 19.08 -8.71
CA GLU A 455 -3.26 19.16 -7.40
C GLU A 455 -3.54 17.94 -6.52
N ALA A 456 -4.60 17.19 -6.82
CA ALA A 456 -5.03 16.03 -6.05
C ALA A 456 -4.56 14.68 -6.60
N ARG A 457 -3.75 14.67 -7.66
CA ARG A 457 -3.17 13.44 -8.21
C ARG A 457 -2.15 12.85 -7.24
N ILE A 458 -2.32 11.58 -6.88
CA ILE A 458 -1.42 10.88 -5.96
C ILE A 458 -0.12 10.49 -6.67
N ASN A 459 -0.21 9.80 -7.80
CA ASN A 459 0.95 9.32 -8.53
C ASN A 459 0.79 9.51 -10.04
N ARG A 460 1.91 9.76 -10.73
CA ARG A 460 2.06 9.65 -12.17
C ARG A 460 3.11 8.58 -12.47
N PRO A 461 2.71 7.36 -12.86
CA PRO A 461 3.63 6.30 -13.24
C PRO A 461 4.70 6.77 -14.23
N GLY A 462 5.92 6.25 -14.09
CA GLY A 462 7.08 6.64 -14.90
C GLY A 462 7.78 7.94 -14.46
N THR A 463 7.28 8.66 -13.45
CA THR A 463 7.93 9.87 -12.93
C THR A 463 8.52 9.68 -11.54
N ARG A 464 9.55 10.48 -11.19
CA ARG A 464 10.28 10.38 -9.90
C ARG A 464 10.01 11.53 -8.92
N ARG A 465 9.30 12.58 -9.34
CA ARG A 465 9.09 13.81 -8.56
C ARG A 465 7.60 14.17 -8.56
N GLY A 466 7.12 14.70 -7.44
CA GLY A 466 5.75 15.20 -7.32
C GLY A 466 4.70 14.17 -6.87
N ASN A 467 5.06 12.89 -6.76
CA ASN A 467 4.15 11.81 -6.35
C ASN A 467 4.08 11.67 -4.83
N TRP A 468 3.01 11.04 -4.33
CA TRP A 468 2.83 10.61 -2.93
C TRP A 468 2.80 11.74 -1.90
N ARG A 469 2.33 12.93 -2.31
CA ARG A 469 2.35 14.15 -1.47
C ARG A 469 0.98 14.73 -1.18
N TRP A 470 -0.03 14.39 -1.99
CA TRP A 470 -1.36 14.93 -1.80
C TRP A 470 -1.96 14.42 -0.48
N HIS A 471 -2.60 15.33 0.24
CA HIS A 471 -3.38 15.05 1.44
C HIS A 471 -4.60 15.96 1.49
N LEU A 472 -5.64 15.49 2.17
CA LEU A 472 -6.82 16.29 2.47
C LEU A 472 -6.46 17.41 3.42
N LYS A 473 -7.01 18.60 3.18
CA LYS A 473 -6.98 19.67 4.18
C LYS A 473 -7.94 19.31 5.32
N ALA A 474 -7.60 19.68 6.55
CA ALA A 474 -8.52 19.54 7.68
C ALA A 474 -9.88 20.20 7.36
N GLY A 475 -10.98 19.50 7.65
CA GLY A 475 -12.35 19.98 7.35
C GLY A 475 -12.78 19.96 5.88
N GLN A 476 -11.92 19.50 4.94
CA GLN A 476 -12.29 19.41 3.52
C GLN A 476 -13.38 18.35 3.26
N LEU A 477 -13.45 17.32 4.10
CA LEU A 477 -14.51 16.31 4.10
C LEU A 477 -15.66 16.75 5.01
N THR A 478 -16.68 17.35 4.42
CA THR A 478 -17.80 17.95 5.16
C THR A 478 -18.97 16.98 5.36
N PRO A 479 -19.87 17.23 6.32
CA PRO A 479 -21.16 16.54 6.43
C PRO A 479 -21.98 16.54 5.13
N VAL A 480 -21.91 17.63 4.36
CA VAL A 480 -22.60 17.78 3.07
C VAL A 480 -22.06 16.79 2.04
N SER A 481 -20.73 16.70 1.90
CA SER A 481 -20.10 15.74 0.98
C SER A 481 -20.41 14.29 1.37
N ALA A 482 -20.43 13.98 2.67
CA ALA A 482 -20.82 12.66 3.16
C ALA A 482 -22.28 12.33 2.81
N GLN A 483 -23.19 13.27 3.04
CA GLN A 483 -24.61 13.08 2.74
C GLN A 483 -24.87 12.90 1.24
N TRP A 484 -24.19 13.68 0.40
CA TRP A 484 -24.25 13.57 -1.06
C TRP A 484 -23.84 12.17 -1.55
N LEU A 485 -22.76 11.62 -0.99
CA LEU A 485 -22.31 10.26 -1.32
C LEU A 485 -23.24 9.19 -0.75
N ARG A 486 -23.78 9.40 0.46
CA ARG A 486 -24.73 8.49 1.10
C ARG A 486 -26.02 8.32 0.29
N GLN A 487 -26.58 9.41 -0.23
CA GLN A 487 -27.78 9.37 -1.07
C GLN A 487 -27.58 8.48 -2.30
N ARG A 488 -26.45 8.62 -2.99
CA ARG A 488 -26.09 7.80 -4.16
C ARG A 488 -25.83 6.34 -3.79
N THR A 489 -25.19 6.12 -2.65
CA THR A 489 -24.92 4.77 -2.12
C THR A 489 -26.23 4.04 -1.82
N ARG A 490 -27.18 4.72 -1.16
CA ARG A 490 -28.54 4.18 -0.90
C ARG A 490 -29.31 3.92 -2.18
N ALA A 491 -29.31 4.87 -3.13
CA ALA A 491 -29.97 4.70 -4.42
C ALA A 491 -29.41 3.51 -5.24
N ALA A 492 -28.14 3.16 -5.04
CA ALA A 492 -27.49 2.01 -5.66
C ALA A 492 -27.63 0.69 -4.86
N GLN A 493 -28.39 0.72 -3.75
CA GLN A 493 -28.63 -0.42 -2.85
C GLN A 493 -27.31 -1.04 -2.33
N ARG A 494 -26.44 -0.21 -1.74
CA ARG A 494 -25.15 -0.60 -1.14
C ARG A 494 -25.01 -0.20 0.32
#